data_AF-B9RHL9-F1
#
_entry.id   AF-B9RHL9-F1
#
_cell.length_a   1.000
_cell.length_b   1.000
_cell.length_c   1.000
_cell.angle_alpha   90.00
_cell.angle_beta   90.00
_cell.angle_gamma   90.00
#
_symmetry.space_group_name_H-M   'P 1'
#
loop_
_entity.id
_entity.type
_entity.pdbx_description
1 polymer ?
#
loop_
_entity_poly.entity_id
_entity_poly.type
_entity_poly.pdbx_seq_one_letter_code
_entity_poly.pdbx_strand_id
1 'polypeptide(L)'
;MAGENDNKQQVVASPHPRIPQPWENNPYHPLYLHHSDQTGGALIPISLEEDNYQTWQEAIIDALDVKNKAGFIDGTQKKPEEDGEEQQ
;
A
#
# COMPACT_ATOMS: atom_id res chain seq x y z
N MET A 1 -0.08 -2.77 58.86
CA MET A 1 0.71 -3.37 57.77
C MET A 1 0.01 -3.01 56.47
N ALA A 2 0.73 -2.30 55.58
CA ALA A 2 0.38 -2.07 54.17
C ALA A 2 0.10 -3.43 53.49
N GLY A 3 -0.65 -3.55 52.41
CA GLY A 3 -1.31 -2.64 51.50
C GLY A 3 -1.82 -3.54 50.36
N GLU A 4 -2.95 -3.19 49.75
CA GLU A 4 -3.51 -3.88 48.58
C GLU A 4 -2.55 -3.81 47.39
N ASN A 5 -2.35 -4.95 46.73
CA ASN A 5 -1.53 -5.05 45.53
C ASN A 5 -2.44 -5.17 44.30
N ASP A 6 -2.87 -4.04 43.76
CA ASP A 6 -3.42 -3.92 42.40
C ASP A 6 -2.31 -4.18 41.37
N ASN A 7 -2.16 -5.44 40.93
CA ASN A 7 -1.30 -5.74 39.79
C ASN A 7 -2.11 -5.68 38.49
N LYS A 8 -2.08 -4.51 37.84
CA LYS A 8 -2.46 -4.38 36.44
C LYS A 8 -1.40 -5.03 35.55
N GLN A 9 -1.61 -6.29 35.20
CA GLN A 9 -1.00 -6.90 34.01
C GLN A 9 -1.96 -6.61 32.84
N GLN A 10 -1.87 -5.43 32.24
CA GLN A 10 -1.04 -5.14 31.07
C GLN A 10 -1.17 -6.25 30.01
N VAL A 11 -2.01 -5.96 29.02
CA VAL A 11 -2.18 -6.72 27.78
C VAL A 11 -0.84 -6.71 27.05
N VAL A 12 -0.01 -7.71 27.30
CA VAL A 12 1.25 -7.92 26.58
C VAL A 12 0.90 -8.44 25.19
N ALA A 13 0.92 -7.55 24.20
CA ALA A 13 0.95 -7.96 22.80
C ALA A 13 2.15 -8.90 22.63
N SER A 14 1.88 -10.15 22.22
CA SER A 14 2.91 -11.17 22.06
C SER A 14 4.02 -10.66 21.15
N PRO A 15 5.30 -10.85 21.52
CA PRO A 15 6.43 -10.47 20.69
C PRO A 15 6.55 -11.49 19.56
N HIS A 16 5.69 -11.39 18.54
CA HIS A 16 5.96 -12.04 17.28
C HIS A 16 7.16 -11.32 16.68
N PRO A 17 8.30 -11.99 16.39
CA PRO A 17 9.29 -11.39 15.51
C PRO A 17 8.55 -11.02 14.23
N ARG A 18 8.47 -9.72 13.91
CA ARG A 18 8.01 -9.28 12.60
C ARG A 18 9.07 -9.74 11.62
N ILE A 19 8.97 -11.00 11.18
CA ILE A 19 9.58 -11.44 9.93
C ILE A 19 9.01 -10.45 8.90
N PRO A 20 9.83 -9.60 8.26
CA PRO A 20 9.34 -8.78 7.17
C PRO A 20 8.69 -9.73 6.19
N GLN A 21 7.37 -9.63 6.07
CA GLN A 21 6.67 -10.41 5.07
C GLN A 21 7.30 -10.00 3.73
N PRO A 22 7.63 -10.95 2.85
CA PRO A 22 8.08 -10.60 1.51
C PRO A 22 7.06 -9.61 0.95
N TRP A 23 7.56 -8.51 0.37
CA TRP A 23 6.72 -7.41 -0.13
C TRP A 23 5.63 -7.91 -1.09
N GLU A 24 5.89 -9.05 -1.73
CA GLU A 24 5.00 -9.88 -2.54
C GLU A 24 3.67 -10.23 -1.86
N ASN A 25 3.65 -10.34 -0.53
CA ASN A 25 2.49 -10.74 0.26
C ASN A 25 1.87 -9.58 1.05
N ASN A 26 2.37 -8.35 0.88
CA ASN A 26 1.83 -7.17 1.53
C ASN A 26 0.95 -6.39 0.54
N PRO A 27 -0.39 -6.44 0.67
CA PRO A 27 -1.30 -5.74 -0.25
C PRO A 27 -1.17 -4.22 -0.19
N TYR A 28 -0.56 -3.66 0.86
CA TYR A 28 -0.27 -2.23 1.00
C TYR A 28 1.09 -1.83 0.44
N HIS A 29 1.86 -2.78 -0.09
CA HIS A 29 3.16 -2.48 -0.69
C HIS A 29 2.96 -1.88 -2.09
N PRO A 30 3.64 -0.78 -2.46
CA PRO A 30 3.50 -0.13 -3.77
C PRO A 30 3.81 -1.04 -4.97
N LEU A 31 4.74 -1.99 -4.77
CA LEU A 31 5.14 -3.00 -5.77
C LEU A 31 4.32 -4.30 -5.69
N TYR A 32 3.29 -4.38 -4.85
CA TYR A 32 2.38 -5.52 -4.82
C TYR A 32 1.60 -5.60 -6.13
N LEU A 33 1.50 -6.81 -6.69
CA LEU A 33 0.73 -7.11 -7.89
C LEU A 33 -0.44 -8.00 -7.50
N HIS A 34 -1.66 -7.47 -7.54
CA HIS A 34 -2.84 -8.26 -7.22
C HIS A 34 -3.17 -9.20 -8.38
N HIS A 35 -3.62 -10.43 -8.10
CA HIS A 35 -3.94 -11.40 -9.16
C HIS A 35 -5.04 -10.94 -10.13
N SER A 36 -5.88 -9.98 -9.71
CA SER A 36 -6.92 -9.37 -10.56
C SER A 36 -6.44 -8.11 -11.30
N ASP A 37 -5.18 -7.70 -11.15
CA ASP A 37 -4.65 -6.56 -11.88
C ASP A 37 -4.52 -6.89 -13.36
N GLN A 38 -5.28 -6.15 -14.17
CA GLN A 38 -5.28 -6.32 -15.62
C GLN A 38 -4.25 -5.40 -16.26
N THR A 39 -3.22 -5.98 -16.87
CA THR A 39 -2.22 -5.24 -17.65
C THR A 39 -2.85 -4.85 -19.00
N GLY A 40 -3.16 -3.57 -19.19
CA GLY A 40 -3.71 -3.02 -20.45
C GLY A 40 -5.20 -2.67 -20.43
N GLY A 41 -5.90 -2.86 -19.31
CA GLY A 41 -7.26 -2.34 -19.12
C GLY A 41 -7.26 -0.83 -18.83
N ALA A 42 -8.36 -0.16 -19.18
CA ALA A 42 -8.57 1.23 -18.79
C ALA A 42 -8.63 1.35 -17.25
N LEU A 43 -7.92 2.33 -16.68
CA LEU A 43 -7.87 2.55 -15.24
C LEU A 43 -9.25 2.95 -14.68
N ILE A 44 -9.96 3.80 -15.44
CA ILE A 44 -11.32 4.24 -15.18
C ILE A 44 -12.14 4.16 -16.47
N PRO A 45 -13.46 3.90 -16.40
CA PRO A 45 -14.32 3.82 -17.57
C PRO A 45 -14.81 5.19 -18.09
N ILE A 46 -14.22 6.29 -17.60
CA ILE A 46 -14.62 7.66 -17.95
C ILE A 46 -13.51 8.29 -18.80
N SER A 47 -13.89 8.81 -19.97
CA SER A 47 -12.97 9.57 -20.84
C SER A 47 -12.91 11.02 -20.42
N LEU A 48 -11.78 11.69 -20.62
CA LEU A 48 -11.65 13.12 -20.35
C LEU A 48 -12.35 13.92 -21.47
N GLU A 49 -13.27 14.80 -21.08
CA GLU A 49 -14.04 15.70 -21.92
C GLU A 49 -13.93 17.14 -21.41
N GLU A 50 -14.53 18.10 -22.12
CA GLU A 50 -14.34 19.54 -21.83
C GLU A 50 -14.92 19.98 -20.47
N ASP A 51 -15.97 19.31 -19.99
CA ASP A 51 -16.75 19.72 -18.81
C ASP A 51 -16.67 18.72 -17.64
N ASN A 52 -15.86 17.65 -17.75
CA ASN A 52 -15.80 16.57 -16.76
C ASN A 52 -14.47 16.45 -16.02
N TYR A 53 -13.55 17.40 -16.17
CA TYR A 53 -12.19 17.33 -15.63
C TYR A 53 -12.15 17.00 -14.14
N GLN A 54 -13.00 17.63 -13.33
CA GLN A 54 -13.02 17.39 -11.89
C GLN A 54 -13.38 15.93 -11.56
N THR A 55 -14.47 15.43 -12.14
CA THR A 55 -14.91 14.04 -11.94
C THR A 55 -13.89 13.04 -12.47
N TRP A 56 -13.29 13.32 -13.63
CA TRP A 56 -12.23 12.49 -14.20
C TRP A 56 -10.99 12.45 -13.32
N GLN A 57 -10.55 13.60 -12.80
CA GLN A 57 -9.38 13.72 -11.94
C GLN A 57 -9.58 13.01 -10.60
N GLU A 58 -10.76 13.17 -9.96
CA GLU A 58 -11.11 12.44 -8.73
C GLU A 58 -11.10 10.93 -8.97
N ALA A 59 -11.72 10.48 -10.07
CA ALA A 59 -11.76 9.06 -10.42
C ALA A 59 -10.36 8.47 -10.68
N ILE A 60 -9.45 9.21 -11.32
CA ILE A 60 -8.06 8.76 -11.50
C ILE A 60 -7.33 8.63 -10.16
N ILE A 61 -7.43 9.64 -9.30
CA ILE A 61 -6.75 9.61 -8.00
C ILE A 61 -7.24 8.41 -7.18
N ASP A 62 -8.56 8.22 -7.08
CA ASP A 62 -9.15 7.10 -6.34
C ASP A 62 -8.70 5.75 -6.90
N ALA A 63 -8.69 5.59 -8.23
CA ALA A 63 -8.26 4.36 -8.87
C ALA A 63 -6.76 4.07 -8.65
N LEU A 64 -5.92 5.11 -8.59
CA LEU A 64 -4.50 4.97 -8.28
C LEU A 64 -4.27 4.64 -6.80
N ASP A 65 -5.00 5.28 -5.89
CA ASP A 65 -4.89 5.05 -4.45
C ASP A 65 -5.30 3.63 -4.07
N VAL A 66 -6.42 3.13 -4.60
CA VAL A 66 -6.87 1.75 -4.39
C VAL A 66 -5.82 0.72 -4.85
N LYS A 67 -5.02 1.06 -5.86
CA LYS A 67 -3.98 0.19 -6.42
C LYS A 67 -2.58 0.45 -5.83
N ASN A 68 -2.46 1.33 -4.84
CA ASN A 68 -1.22 1.81 -4.25
C ASN A 68 -0.23 2.35 -5.30
N LYS A 69 -0.74 3.01 -6.34
CA LYS A 69 0.05 3.47 -7.50
C LYS A 69 0.19 4.99 -7.62
N ALA A 70 -0.51 5.78 -6.81
CA ALA A 70 -0.38 7.24 -6.80
C ALA A 70 1.09 7.68 -6.65
N GLY A 71 1.83 6.93 -5.83
CA GLY A 71 3.24 7.18 -5.57
C GLY A 71 4.20 7.10 -6.77
N PHE A 72 3.81 6.41 -7.85
CA PHE A 72 4.59 6.35 -9.08
C PHE A 72 4.35 7.56 -9.99
N ILE A 73 3.20 8.24 -9.83
CA ILE A 73 2.84 9.41 -10.61
C ILE A 73 3.38 10.68 -9.95
N ASP A 74 3.26 10.79 -8.63
CA ASP A 74 3.75 11.95 -7.86
C ASP A 74 5.26 11.89 -7.54
N GLY A 75 5.91 10.74 -7.78
CA GLY A 75 7.34 10.53 -7.56
C GLY A 75 7.73 10.27 -6.09
N THR A 76 6.77 10.08 -5.19
CA THR A 76 7.04 9.69 -3.80
C THR A 76 7.60 8.27 -3.71
N GLN A 77 7.28 7.39 -4.67
CA GLN A 77 7.87 6.06 -4.80
C GLN A 77 9.07 6.11 -5.74
N LYS A 78 10.27 5.90 -5.17
CA LYS A 78 11.51 5.87 -5.94
C LYS A 78 11.74 4.49 -6.55
N LYS A 79 12.42 4.45 -7.70
CA LYS A 79 13.00 3.22 -8.21
C LYS A 79 13.87 2.61 -7.10
N PRO A 80 13.72 1.32 -6.77
CA PRO A 80 14.67 0.63 -5.90
C PRO A 80 16.09 0.85 -6.43
N GLU A 81 17.04 1.12 -5.53
CA GLU A 81 18.44 1.13 -5.91
C GLU A 81 18.81 -0.29 -6.39
N GLU A 82 19.58 -0.38 -7.47
CA GLU A 82 20.12 -1.66 -7.94
C GLU A 82 21.21 -2.10 -6.94
N ASP A 83 20.79 -2.60 -5.79
CA ASP A 83 21.65 -3.49 -5.02
C ASP A 83 21.71 -4.79 -5.84
N GLY A 84 22.88 -5.01 -6.46
CA GLY A 84 23.13 -6.04 -7.47
C GLY A 84 22.99 -7.48 -6.99
N GLU A 85 21.78 -7.88 -6.63
CA GLU A 85 21.43 -9.25 -6.29
C GLU A 85 20.29 -9.69 -7.22
N GLU A 86 20.68 -10.05 -8.45
CA GLU A 86 19.90 -10.94 -9.30
C GLU A 86 19.58 -12.21 -8.50
N GLN A 87 18.37 -12.29 -7.94
CA GLN A 87 17.84 -13.56 -7.45
C GLN A 87 17.43 -14.39 -8.67
N GLN A 88 18.31 -15.34 -9.02
CA GLN A 88 18.14 -16.38 -10.04
C GLN A 88 17.16 -17.47 -9.60
#